data_AF-Q4KDG0-F1
#
_entry.id   AF-Q4KDG0-F1
#
_cell.length_a   1.000
_cell.length_b   1.000
_cell.length_c   1.000
_cell.angle_alpha   90.00
_cell.angle_beta   90.00
_cell.angle_gamma   90.00
#
_symmetry.space_group_name_H-M   'P 1'
#
loop_
_entity.id
_entity.type
_entity.pdbx_description
1 polymer ?
#
loop_
_entity_poly.entity_id
_entity_poly.type
_entity_poly.pdbx_seq_one_letter_code
_entity_poly.pdbx_strand_id
1 'polypeptide(L)'
;MNALTRPDTPQAALEHNAQVLQRARVLLQQTLDFIREQARPWSGSGLARASDDPYVISRFGDLNIRIDLAAALQERAQRQIEQEPDPAEVAVALAEAAIAAGQALLAASDAEFELTGQRSPQPQTLDDPLRWKYQLIGNYRLNGVPPQGFRSVV
;
A
#
# COMPACT_ATOMS: atom_id res chain seq x y z
N MET A 1 19.35 -9.57 10.11
CA MET A 1 18.04 -9.73 10.78
C MET A 1 17.57 -11.15 10.49
N ASN A 2 17.39 -11.97 11.53
CA ASN A 2 17.27 -13.44 11.42
C ASN A 2 15.89 -13.90 10.93
N ALA A 3 15.88 -15.06 10.28
CA ALA A 3 14.78 -15.87 9.76
C ALA A 3 13.55 -16.14 10.67
N LEU A 4 13.43 -15.50 11.84
CA LEU A 4 12.51 -15.85 12.92
C LEU A 4 11.41 -14.81 13.19
N THR A 5 11.38 -13.68 12.47
CA THR A 5 10.32 -12.64 12.55
C THR A 5 9.43 -12.67 11.30
N ARG A 6 9.01 -13.87 10.89
CA ARG A 6 8.23 -14.09 9.68
C ARG A 6 6.74 -14.26 10.02
N PRO A 7 5.81 -13.71 9.23
CA PRO A 7 4.40 -14.05 9.39
C PRO A 7 4.17 -15.47 8.89
N ASP A 8 4.20 -16.45 9.80
CA ASP A 8 3.92 -17.85 9.49
C ASP A 8 2.41 -18.15 9.40
N THR A 9 1.57 -17.14 9.60
CA THR A 9 0.11 -17.25 9.68
C THR A 9 -0.60 -16.19 8.82
N PRO A 10 -1.85 -16.45 8.39
CA PRO A 10 -2.70 -15.46 7.74
C PRO A 10 -2.80 -14.15 8.51
N GLN A 11 -2.93 -14.23 9.85
CA GLN A 11 -3.06 -13.08 10.74
C GLN A 11 -1.80 -12.20 10.70
N ALA A 12 -0.61 -12.81 10.77
CA ALA A 12 0.62 -12.03 10.76
C ALA A 12 0.86 -11.37 9.38
N ALA A 13 0.45 -12.02 8.28
CA ALA A 13 0.51 -11.42 6.95
C ALA A 13 -0.46 -10.22 6.83
N LEU A 14 -1.66 -10.36 7.41
CA LEU A 14 -2.64 -9.30 7.48
C LEU A 14 -2.15 -8.10 8.30
N GLU A 15 -1.54 -8.34 9.46
CA GLU A 15 -0.94 -7.30 10.30
C GLU A 15 0.18 -6.56 9.57
N HIS A 16 1.05 -7.28 8.85
CA HIS A 16 2.09 -6.66 8.02
C HIS A 16 1.48 -5.73 6.97
N ASN A 17 0.46 -6.19 6.23
CA ASN A 17 -0.23 -5.36 5.24
C ASN A 17 -0.87 -4.12 5.89
N ALA A 18 -1.46 -4.26 7.08
CA ALA A 18 -2.01 -3.14 7.84
C ALA A 18 -0.93 -2.11 8.22
N GLN A 19 0.27 -2.54 8.62
CA GLN A 19 1.38 -1.65 8.91
C GLN A 19 1.83 -0.87 7.66
N VAL A 20 1.91 -1.54 6.50
CA VAL A 20 2.24 -0.90 5.21
C VAL A 20 1.18 0.15 4.85
N LEU A 21 -0.11 -0.21 4.94
CA LEU A 21 -1.22 0.72 4.70
C LEU A 21 -1.18 1.91 5.67
N GLN A 22 -0.92 1.67 6.96
CA GLN A 22 -0.84 2.73 7.95
C GLN A 22 0.30 3.70 7.65
N ARG A 23 1.45 3.21 7.18
CA ARG A 23 2.55 4.09 6.73
C ARG A 23 2.14 4.96 5.55
N ALA A 24 1.39 4.42 4.58
CA ALA A 24 0.88 5.21 3.46
C ALA A 24 -0.01 6.36 3.95
N ARG A 25 -0.90 6.09 4.92
CA ARG A 25 -1.75 7.12 5.56
C ARG A 25 -0.94 8.18 6.29
N VAL A 26 0.09 7.77 7.03
CA VAL A 26 0.96 8.70 7.76
C VAL A 26 1.70 9.61 6.79
N LEU A 27 2.28 9.07 5.71
CA LEU A 27 2.96 9.89 4.69
C LEU A 27 2.00 10.86 3.99
N LEU A 28 0.79 10.42 3.67
CA LEU A 28 -0.22 11.30 3.09
C LEU A 28 -0.54 12.47 4.03
N GLN A 29 -0.73 12.18 5.32
CA GLN A 29 -1.04 13.20 6.33
C GLN A 29 0.14 14.17 6.50
N GLN A 30 1.37 13.68 6.62
CA GLN A 30 2.56 14.52 6.73
C GLN A 30 2.73 15.42 5.50
N THR A 31 2.48 14.89 4.30
CA THR A 31 2.52 15.67 3.06
C THR A 31 1.40 16.73 3.05
N LEU A 32 0.20 16.39 3.53
CA LEU A 32 -0.92 17.33 3.65
C LEU A 32 -0.59 18.50 4.58
N ASP A 33 -0.02 18.19 5.74
CA ASP A 33 0.35 19.18 6.75
C ASP A 33 1.44 20.11 6.18
N PHE A 34 2.47 19.55 5.54
CA PHE A 34 3.50 20.34 4.86
C PHE A 34 2.90 21.28 3.79
N ILE A 35 2.00 20.77 2.95
CA ILE A 35 1.39 21.56 1.87
C ILE A 35 0.52 22.70 2.42
N ARG A 36 -0.18 22.48 3.53
CA ARG A 36 -1.04 23.50 4.15
C ARG A 36 -0.27 24.55 4.93
N GLU A 37 0.83 24.16 5.57
CA GLU A 37 1.50 24.99 6.58
C GLU A 37 2.82 25.60 6.09
N GLN A 38 3.52 24.93 5.17
CA GLN A 38 4.90 25.25 4.83
C GLN A 38 5.14 25.50 3.34
N ALA A 39 4.40 24.81 2.46
CA ALA A 39 4.61 24.90 1.03
C ALA A 39 4.25 26.28 0.47
N ARG A 40 5.08 26.75 -0.46
CA ARG A 40 4.84 27.99 -1.21
C ARG A 40 4.27 27.65 -2.58
N PRO A 41 3.30 28.43 -3.09
CA PRO A 41 2.83 28.26 -4.46
C PRO A 41 3.99 28.45 -5.46
N TRP A 42 3.93 27.76 -6.59
CA TRP A 42 4.90 27.98 -7.67
C TRP A 42 4.86 29.44 -8.11
N SER A 43 6.02 30.08 -8.25
CA SER A 43 6.13 31.53 -8.50
C SER A 43 5.42 31.98 -9.78
N GLY A 44 5.29 31.12 -10.78
CA GLY A 44 4.58 31.39 -12.03
C GLY A 44 3.07 31.16 -11.99
N SER A 45 2.52 30.61 -10.90
CA SER A 45 1.11 30.19 -10.84
C SER A 45 0.11 31.33 -10.58
N GLY A 46 0.55 32.42 -9.95
CA GLY A 46 -0.34 33.48 -9.46
C GLY A 46 -1.25 33.07 -8.29
N LEU A 47 -1.07 31.87 -7.73
CA LEU A 47 -1.87 31.36 -6.62
C LEU A 47 -1.38 31.93 -5.29
N ALA A 48 -2.32 32.11 -4.34
CA ALA A 48 -2.00 32.55 -2.99
C ALA A 48 -1.43 31.42 -2.11
N ARG A 49 -1.85 30.17 -2.36
CA ARG A 49 -1.47 28.99 -1.57
C ARG A 49 -1.11 27.83 -2.49
N ALA A 50 -0.14 27.01 -2.07
CA ALA A 50 0.20 25.78 -2.77
C ALA A 50 -0.97 24.78 -2.82
N SER A 51 -1.84 24.79 -1.79
CA SER A 51 -3.02 23.93 -1.72
C SER A 51 -4.14 24.30 -2.70
N ASP A 52 -4.06 25.47 -3.34
CA ASP A 52 -5.01 25.89 -4.38
C ASP A 52 -4.57 25.42 -5.79
N ASP A 53 -3.40 24.79 -5.91
CA ASP A 53 -2.89 24.27 -7.16
C ASP A 53 -3.71 23.04 -7.62
N PRO A 54 -4.32 23.07 -8.83
CA PRO A 54 -5.11 21.96 -9.35
C PRO A 54 -4.33 20.64 -9.44
N TYR A 55 -3.02 20.71 -9.69
CA TYR A 55 -2.16 19.53 -9.69
C TYR A 55 -2.09 18.92 -8.30
N VAL A 56 -1.78 19.72 -7.28
CA VAL A 56 -1.72 19.27 -5.89
C VAL A 56 -3.06 18.65 -5.46
N ILE A 57 -4.18 19.31 -5.76
CA ILE A 57 -5.53 18.79 -5.47
C ILE A 57 -5.74 17.43 -6.12
N SER A 58 -5.41 17.29 -7.42
CA SER A 58 -5.54 16.02 -8.14
C SER A 58 -4.63 14.93 -7.56
N ARG A 59 -3.41 15.25 -7.14
CA ARG A 59 -2.49 14.29 -6.51
C ARG A 59 -3.07 13.76 -5.20
N PHE A 60 -3.62 14.62 -4.34
CA PHE A 60 -4.30 14.16 -3.12
C PHE A 60 -5.53 13.30 -3.44
N GLY A 61 -6.31 13.62 -4.47
CA GLY A 61 -7.43 12.78 -4.92
C GLY A 61 -7.01 11.36 -5.30
N ASP A 62 -5.98 11.21 -6.15
CA ASP A 62 -5.41 9.91 -6.54
C ASP A 62 -4.93 9.10 -5.33
N LEU A 63 -4.20 9.74 -4.41
CA LEU A 63 -3.65 9.07 -3.22
C LEU A 63 -4.75 8.56 -2.27
N ASN A 64 -5.79 9.35 -2.03
CA ASN A 64 -6.91 8.93 -1.18
C ASN A 64 -7.59 7.68 -1.77
N ILE A 65 -7.88 7.67 -3.07
CA ILE A 65 -8.50 6.52 -3.75
C ILE A 65 -7.64 5.26 -3.60
N ARG A 66 -6.32 5.37 -3.77
CA ARG A 66 -5.40 4.23 -3.62
C ARG A 66 -5.37 3.67 -2.20
N ILE A 67 -5.38 4.56 -1.20
CA ILE A 67 -5.41 4.18 0.22
C ILE A 67 -6.74 3.51 0.57
N ASP A 68 -7.87 4.05 0.08
CA ASP A 68 -9.19 3.48 0.31
C ASP A 68 -9.33 2.12 -0.36
N LEU A 69 -8.81 1.95 -1.59
CA LEU A 69 -8.74 0.65 -2.26
C LEU A 69 -7.93 -0.36 -1.44
N ALA A 70 -6.76 0.04 -0.94
CA ALA A 70 -5.94 -0.81 -0.10
C ALA A 70 -6.64 -1.19 1.22
N ALA A 71 -7.38 -0.25 1.82
CA ALA A 71 -8.19 -0.51 3.01
C ALA A 71 -9.32 -1.50 2.73
N ALA A 72 -10.04 -1.34 1.62
CA ALA A 72 -11.11 -2.25 1.24
C ALA A 72 -10.60 -3.69 0.99
N LEU A 73 -9.42 -3.83 0.38
CA LEU A 73 -8.79 -5.13 0.17
C LEU A 73 -8.26 -5.75 1.47
N GLN A 74 -7.75 -4.93 2.38
CA GLN A 74 -7.39 -5.36 3.74
C GLN A 74 -8.61 -5.91 4.49
N GLU A 75 -9.74 -5.21 4.47
CA GLU A 75 -11.00 -5.66 5.08
C GLU A 75 -11.54 -6.92 4.41
N ARG A 76 -11.38 -7.05 3.08
CA ARG A 76 -11.71 -8.28 2.35
C ARG A 76 -10.88 -9.46 2.84
N ALA A 77 -9.57 -9.27 3.03
CA ALA A 77 -8.68 -10.30 3.55
C ALA A 77 -9.02 -10.69 5.00
N GLN A 78 -9.33 -9.72 5.86
CA GLN A 78 -9.80 -9.98 7.23
C GLN A 78 -11.06 -10.84 7.24
N ARG A 79 -12.10 -10.47 6.47
CA ARG A 79 -13.34 -11.25 6.35
C ARG A 79 -13.07 -12.66 5.83
N GLN A 80 -12.17 -12.79 4.86
CA GLN A 80 -11.77 -14.10 4.34
C GLN A 80 -11.06 -14.93 5.42
N ILE A 81 -10.33 -14.36 6.37
CA ILE A 81 -9.73 -15.13 7.46
C ILE A 81 -10.79 -15.58 8.48
N GLU A 82 -11.75 -14.71 8.79
CA GLU A 82 -12.80 -14.95 9.80
C GLU A 82 -13.83 -16.01 9.39
N GLN A 83 -14.08 -16.18 8.09
CA GLN A 83 -15.13 -17.07 7.57
C GLN A 83 -14.70 -18.54 7.42
N GLU A 84 -13.48 -18.92 7.85
CA GLU A 84 -12.86 -20.24 7.59
C GLU A 84 -13.02 -20.78 6.14
N PRO A 85 -12.76 -19.98 5.09
CA PRO A 85 -12.93 -20.38 3.70
C PRO A 85 -11.68 -21.11 3.16
N ASP A 86 -11.77 -21.54 1.90
CA ASP A 86 -10.67 -22.16 1.14
C ASP A 86 -9.33 -21.40 1.38
N PRO A 87 -8.28 -22.10 1.88
CA PRO A 87 -6.95 -21.51 2.07
C PRO A 87 -6.41 -20.79 0.83
N ALA A 88 -6.79 -21.22 -0.37
CA ALA A 88 -6.42 -20.55 -1.61
C ALA A 88 -7.02 -19.14 -1.72
N GLU A 89 -8.29 -18.96 -1.37
CA GLU A 89 -8.96 -17.66 -1.40
C GLU A 89 -8.42 -16.73 -0.30
N VAL A 90 -8.09 -17.26 0.88
CA VAL A 90 -7.38 -16.49 1.92
C VAL A 90 -6.04 -15.98 1.38
N ALA A 91 -5.28 -16.84 0.71
CA ALA A 91 -3.98 -16.46 0.17
C ALA A 91 -4.08 -15.42 -0.94
N VAL A 92 -5.08 -15.53 -1.81
CA VAL A 92 -5.35 -14.52 -2.85
C VAL A 92 -5.76 -13.19 -2.25
N ALA A 93 -6.65 -13.18 -1.24
CA ALA A 93 -7.07 -11.95 -0.58
C ALA A 93 -5.90 -11.23 0.12
N LEU A 94 -5.05 -11.98 0.83
CA LEU A 94 -3.84 -11.44 1.44
C LEU A 94 -2.84 -10.90 0.40
N ALA A 95 -2.71 -11.58 -0.74
CA ALA A 95 -1.85 -11.14 -1.83
C ALA A 95 -2.32 -9.83 -2.46
N GLU A 96 -3.63 -9.70 -2.70
CA GLU A 96 -4.24 -8.46 -3.22
C GLU A 96 -4.08 -7.30 -2.23
N ALA A 97 -4.37 -7.53 -0.94
CA ALA A 97 -4.18 -6.52 0.11
C ALA A 97 -2.72 -6.05 0.19
N ALA A 98 -1.76 -6.98 0.13
CA ALA A 98 -0.34 -6.65 0.14
C ALA A 98 0.09 -5.81 -1.06
N ILE A 99 -0.39 -6.16 -2.27
CA ILE A 99 -0.13 -5.40 -3.49
C ILE A 99 -0.68 -3.99 -3.36
N ALA A 100 -1.95 -3.84 -2.97
CA ALA A 100 -2.60 -2.55 -2.88
C ALA A 100 -1.96 -1.65 -1.81
N ALA A 101 -1.66 -2.20 -0.62
CA ALA A 101 -0.96 -1.46 0.43
C ALA A 101 0.44 -1.01 -0.03
N GLY A 102 1.20 -1.90 -0.69
CA GLY A 102 2.51 -1.57 -1.24
C GLY A 102 2.46 -0.49 -2.32
N GLN A 103 1.49 -0.56 -3.24
CA GLN A 103 1.28 0.45 -4.27
C GLN A 103 0.85 1.79 -3.69
N ALA A 104 -0.02 1.80 -2.68
CA ALA A 104 -0.44 3.00 -1.98
C ALA A 104 0.76 3.66 -1.27
N LEU A 105 1.60 2.87 -0.59
CA LEU A 105 2.80 3.37 0.08
C LEU A 105 3.80 3.97 -0.91
N LEU A 106 4.08 3.28 -2.02
CA LEU A 106 4.96 3.79 -3.07
C LEU A 106 4.43 5.11 -3.66
N ALA A 107 3.14 5.17 -3.99
CA ALA A 107 2.52 6.38 -4.50
C ALA A 107 2.59 7.55 -3.51
N ALA A 108 2.37 7.27 -2.21
CA ALA A 108 2.47 8.28 -1.16
C ALA A 108 3.92 8.78 -0.98
N SER A 109 4.92 7.89 -1.02
CA SER A 109 6.34 8.29 -0.98
C SER A 109 6.76 9.10 -2.20
N ASP A 110 6.28 8.74 -3.39
CA ASP A 110 6.58 9.50 -4.60
C ASP A 110 5.97 10.90 -4.51
N ALA A 111 4.71 11.01 -4.05
CA ALA A 111 4.05 12.29 -3.85
C ALA A 111 4.70 13.15 -2.75
N GLU A 112 5.19 12.55 -1.66
CA GLU A 112 5.95 13.26 -0.64
C GLU A 112 7.16 13.96 -1.28
N PHE A 113 7.95 13.23 -2.06
CA PHE A 113 9.10 13.80 -2.74
C PHE A 113 8.73 14.86 -3.76
N GLU A 114 7.71 14.57 -4.57
CA GLU A 114 7.19 15.45 -5.61
C GLU A 114 6.70 16.80 -5.06
N LEU A 115 6.02 16.79 -3.91
CA LEU A 115 5.34 17.96 -3.34
C LEU A 115 6.14 18.68 -2.26
N THR A 116 7.03 17.98 -1.56
CA THR A 116 7.78 18.53 -0.41
C THR A 116 9.29 18.57 -0.62
N GLY A 117 9.81 17.83 -1.60
CA GLY A 117 11.24 17.60 -1.80
C GLY A 117 11.87 16.64 -0.78
N GLN A 118 11.10 16.13 0.19
CA GLN A 118 11.57 15.23 1.23
C GLN A 118 11.35 13.76 0.83
N ARG A 119 12.15 12.85 1.38
CA ARG A 119 11.90 11.41 1.29
C ARG A 119 12.00 10.80 2.67
N SER A 120 10.87 10.34 3.18
CA SER A 120 10.84 9.53 4.38
C SER A 120 11.52 8.18 4.11
N PRO A 121 12.34 7.67 5.04
CA PRO A 121 12.99 6.37 4.89
C PRO A 121 11.92 5.28 4.80
N GLN A 122 11.92 4.55 3.68
CA GLN A 122 11.06 3.39 3.52
C GLN A 122 11.58 2.22 4.36
N PRO A 123 10.68 1.37 4.91
CA PRO A 123 11.11 0.15 5.59
C PRO A 123 12.00 -0.67 4.64
N GLN A 124 13.18 -1.07 5.12
CA GLN A 124 14.01 -1.98 4.35
C GLN A 124 13.27 -3.32 4.24
N THR A 125 13.09 -3.74 2.99
CA THR A 125 12.51 -4.98 2.48
C THR A 125 11.02 -5.22 2.74
N LEU A 126 10.27 -5.30 1.63
CA LEU A 126 9.16 -6.23 1.50
C LEU A 126 9.78 -7.63 1.51
N ASP A 127 9.49 -8.43 2.53
CA ASP A 127 10.06 -9.78 2.69
C ASP A 127 9.80 -10.67 1.46
N ASP A 128 8.66 -10.45 0.78
CA ASP A 128 8.32 -11.04 -0.51
C ASP A 128 8.18 -9.93 -1.58
N PRO A 129 8.87 -10.01 -2.72
CA PRO A 129 8.66 -9.08 -3.81
C PRO A 129 7.24 -9.19 -4.37
N LEU A 130 6.56 -8.05 -4.49
CA LEU A 130 5.17 -7.96 -4.95
C LEU A 130 4.93 -8.67 -6.28
N ARG A 131 5.93 -8.70 -7.18
CA ARG A 131 5.86 -9.40 -8.48
C ARG A 131 5.40 -10.85 -8.36
N TRP A 132 5.80 -11.57 -7.30
CA TRP A 132 5.41 -12.96 -7.11
C TRP A 132 3.95 -13.10 -6.65
N LYS A 133 3.42 -12.10 -5.93
CA LYS A 133 2.02 -12.07 -5.53
C LYS A 133 1.10 -11.93 -6.75
N TYR A 134 1.50 -11.17 -7.78
CA TYR A 134 0.78 -11.14 -9.07
C TYR A 134 0.73 -12.51 -9.74
N GLN A 135 1.86 -13.24 -9.77
CA GLN A 135 1.91 -14.58 -10.33
C GLN A 135 1.02 -15.55 -9.55
N LEU A 136 1.01 -15.49 -8.22
CA LEU A 136 0.14 -16.30 -7.37
C LEU A 136 -1.34 -16.09 -7.74
N ILE A 137 -1.78 -14.82 -7.77
CA ILE A 137 -3.17 -14.46 -8.12
C ILE A 137 -3.49 -14.93 -9.54
N GLY A 138 -2.62 -14.61 -10.50
CA GLY A 138 -2.83 -14.97 -11.90
C GLY A 138 -2.90 -16.48 -12.13
N ASN A 139 -1.99 -17.25 -11.53
CA ASN A 139 -1.96 -18.71 -11.70
C ASN A 139 -3.19 -19.39 -11.08
N TYR A 140 -3.66 -18.90 -9.93
CA TYR A 140 -4.90 -19.39 -9.34
C TYR A 140 -6.12 -19.02 -10.18
N ARG A 141 -6.27 -17.75 -10.57
CA ARG A 141 -7.45 -17.26 -11.31
C ARG A 141 -7.51 -17.76 -12.75
N LEU A 142 -6.37 -17.93 -13.43
CA LEU A 142 -6.31 -18.36 -14.83
C LEU A 142 -6.24 -19.89 -14.98
N ASN A 143 -5.38 -20.54 -14.19
CA ASN A 143 -5.07 -21.96 -14.36
C ASN A 143 -5.68 -22.86 -13.29
N GLY A 144 -6.36 -22.29 -12.28
CA GLY A 144 -6.94 -23.06 -11.17
C GLY A 144 -5.90 -23.70 -10.25
N VAL A 145 -4.64 -23.26 -10.32
CA VAL A 145 -3.56 -23.84 -9.51
C VAL A 145 -3.56 -23.16 -8.13
N PRO A 146 -3.90 -23.88 -7.03
CA PRO A 146 -3.99 -23.28 -5.71
C PRO A 146 -2.61 -22.79 -5.22
N PRO A 147 -2.56 -21.67 -4.48
CA PRO A 147 -1.34 -21.22 -3.82
C PRO A 147 -0.81 -22.30 -2.87
N GLN A 148 0.49 -22.61 -2.95
CA GLN A 148 1.14 -23.57 -2.03
C GLN A 148 1.44 -22.96 -0.65
N GLY A 149 1.04 -21.71 -0.41
CA GLY A 149 1.16 -20.97 0.83
C GLY A 149 0.93 -19.47 0.62
N PHE A 150 1.03 -18.68 1.68
CA PHE A 150 1.00 -17.21 1.63
C PHE A 150 2.32 -16.58 1.16
N ARG A 151 3.36 -17.43 1.04
CA ARG A 151 4.71 -17.09 0.60
C ARG A 151 4.87 -17.28 -0.89
N SER A 152 5.85 -16.61 -1.47
CA SER A 152 6.40 -17.07 -2.74
C SER A 152 7.31 -18.27 -2.49
N VAL A 153 6.98 -19.41 -3.08
CA VAL A 153 7.87 -20.57 -3.10
C VAL A 153 8.80 -20.39 -4.30
N VAL A 154 9.99 -19.84 -4.04
CA VAL A 154 11.16 -20.12 -4.88
C VAL A 154 12.09 -20.99 -4.05
#